data_AF-A0A1J0ETJ9-F1
#
_entry.id   AF-A0A1J0ETJ9-F1
#
_cell.length_a   1.000
_cell.length_b   1.000
_cell.length_c   1.000
_cell.angle_alpha   90.00
_cell.angle_beta   90.00
_cell.angle_gamma   90.00
#
_symmetry.space_group_name_H-M   'P 1'
#
loop_
_entity.id
_entity.type
_entity.pdbx_description
1 polymer ?
#
loop_
_entity_poly.entity_id
_entity_poly.type
_entity_poly.pdbx_seq_one_letter_code
_entity_poly.pdbx_strand_id
1 'polypeptide(L)'
;MNSTKPEEKDPAAPVDHLRFHRPHAHLASTFGNDTFALKAEAFARFFGTPTFLGAQTLIVGIWIILNVTGVTTFDVYPFILLNLAFSLQAAYAAPLILLAQTRQAARDKAQSEADALHREALAVANTERQAQAAQNSAQLLALLEQNTRLTEMTKELTERIGNLTSEMHQHFLQDQQRS
;
A
#
# COMPACT_ATOMS: atom_id res chain seq x y z
N MET A 1 44.30 8.58 1.07
CA MET A 1 43.22 9.15 0.23
C MET A 1 42.70 8.01 -0.65
N ASN A 2 41.58 7.40 -0.28
CA ASN A 2 40.93 6.36 -1.09
C ASN A 2 39.74 6.98 -1.83
N SER A 3 39.78 6.89 -3.15
CA SER A 3 38.78 7.42 -4.09
C SER A 3 37.42 6.77 -3.90
N THR A 4 36.42 7.58 -3.62
CA THR A 4 35.00 7.23 -3.65
C THR A 4 34.56 7.04 -5.10
N LYS A 5 34.38 5.77 -5.49
CA LYS A 5 33.75 5.36 -6.75
C LYS A 5 32.26 5.76 -6.72
N PRO A 6 31.71 6.43 -7.75
CA PRO A 6 30.29 6.74 -7.79
C PRO A 6 29.49 5.44 -7.99
N GLU A 7 28.56 5.19 -7.08
CA GLU A 7 27.68 4.03 -7.06
C GLU A 7 26.62 4.19 -8.17
N GLU A 8 26.90 3.59 -9.32
CA GLU A 8 25.98 3.50 -10.45
C GLU A 8 24.79 2.62 -10.04
N LYS A 9 23.66 3.29 -9.75
CA LYS A 9 22.42 2.68 -9.30
C LYS A 9 21.77 1.96 -10.48
N ASP A 10 21.98 0.65 -10.54
CA ASP A 10 21.43 -0.28 -11.54
C ASP A 10 19.89 -0.07 -11.70
N PRO A 11 19.39 0.34 -12.88
CA PRO A 11 17.98 0.64 -13.11
C PRO A 11 17.08 -0.61 -13.15
N ALA A 12 17.65 -1.82 -13.04
CA ALA A 12 16.95 -3.10 -13.13
C ALA A 12 16.93 -3.92 -11.82
N ALA A 13 17.26 -3.31 -10.67
CA ALA A 13 17.04 -3.99 -9.38
C ALA A 13 15.53 -4.27 -9.20
N PRO A 14 15.11 -5.53 -8.95
CA PRO A 14 13.70 -5.86 -8.74
C PRO A 14 13.12 -4.97 -7.65
N VAL A 15 12.06 -4.23 -7.97
CA VAL A 15 11.41 -3.34 -7.00
C VAL A 15 10.91 -4.20 -5.85
N ASP A 16 11.55 -4.06 -4.70
CA ASP A 16 11.22 -4.85 -3.51
C ASP A 16 9.92 -4.31 -2.89
N HIS A 17 8.79 -4.79 -3.39
CA HIS A 17 7.44 -4.45 -2.93
C HIS A 17 7.23 -4.79 -1.44
N LEU A 18 8.06 -5.67 -0.87
CA LEU A 18 7.99 -6.08 0.52
C LEU A 18 9.02 -5.35 1.40
N ARG A 19 9.78 -4.36 0.89
CA ARG A 19 10.83 -3.72 1.70
C ARG A 19 10.31 -3.10 3.00
N PHE A 20 9.07 -2.62 2.99
CA PHE A 20 8.41 -2.01 4.15
C PHE A 20 7.76 -3.05 5.07
N HIS A 21 7.44 -4.25 4.56
CA HIS A 21 6.91 -5.36 5.35
C HIS A 21 8.03 -6.27 5.91
N ARG A 22 9.23 -6.28 5.30
CA ARG A 22 10.37 -7.11 5.73
C ARG A 22 10.80 -6.86 7.19
N PRO A 23 10.88 -5.62 7.69
CA PRO A 23 11.17 -5.37 9.10
C PRO A 23 10.10 -5.98 10.03
N HIS A 24 8.84 -6.03 9.60
CA HIS A 24 7.71 -6.55 10.37
C HIS A 24 7.36 -8.02 10.05
N ALA A 25 8.13 -8.70 9.20
CA ALA A 25 7.88 -10.09 8.81
C ALA A 25 7.90 -11.05 10.02
N HIS A 26 8.67 -10.72 11.06
CA HIS A 26 8.72 -11.48 12.31
C HIS A 26 7.40 -11.44 13.10
N LEU A 27 6.57 -10.40 12.91
CA LEU A 27 5.25 -10.25 13.52
C LEU A 27 4.15 -10.99 12.73
N ALA A 28 4.40 -11.33 11.46
CA ALA A 28 3.44 -12.00 10.59
C ALA A 28 3.16 -13.46 11.00
N SER A 29 4.08 -14.12 11.71
CA SER A 29 3.81 -15.44 12.27
C SER A 29 2.86 -15.30 13.48
N THR A 30 1.61 -15.75 13.31
CA THR A 30 0.58 -15.67 14.36
C THR A 30 1.03 -16.40 15.63
N PHE A 31 1.78 -17.45 15.39
CA PHE A 31 2.47 -18.38 16.25
C PHE A 31 3.70 -18.77 15.40
N GLY A 32 4.88 -18.98 15.99
CA GLY A 32 6.10 -19.23 15.21
C GLY A 32 5.99 -20.41 14.23
N ASN A 33 7.07 -20.79 13.55
CA ASN A 33 7.06 -21.90 12.58
C ASN A 33 6.90 -23.31 13.22
N ASP A 34 6.30 -23.38 14.40
CA ASP A 34 6.26 -24.52 15.31
C ASP A 34 4.88 -25.20 15.32
N THR A 35 4.84 -26.41 15.89
CA THR A 35 3.61 -27.19 16.14
C THR A 35 2.50 -26.44 16.89
N PHE A 36 2.86 -25.38 17.63
CA PHE A 36 1.91 -24.51 18.31
C PHE A 36 1.10 -23.65 17.34
N ALA A 37 1.66 -23.26 16.20
CA ALA A 37 0.95 -22.50 15.19
C ALA A 37 -0.15 -23.30 14.52
N LEU A 38 0.17 -24.53 14.13
CA LEU A 38 -0.80 -25.44 13.53
C LEU A 38 -1.96 -25.73 14.50
N LYS A 39 -1.65 -25.96 15.78
CA LYS A 39 -2.68 -26.14 16.82
C LYS A 39 -3.53 -24.88 16.99
N ALA A 40 -2.90 -23.72 17.07
CA ALA A 40 -3.64 -22.49 17.28
C ALA A 40 -4.44 -22.05 16.04
N GLU A 41 -4.00 -22.35 14.82
CA GLU A 41 -4.79 -22.20 13.59
C GLU A 41 -6.01 -23.13 13.61
N ALA A 42 -5.85 -24.37 14.03
CA ALA A 42 -6.97 -25.31 14.21
C ALA A 42 -7.96 -24.81 15.27
N PHE A 43 -7.48 -24.31 16.41
CA PHE A 43 -8.34 -23.69 17.43
C PHE A 43 -9.06 -22.45 16.89
N ALA A 44 -8.38 -21.55 16.19
CA ALA A 44 -8.99 -20.35 15.62
C ALA A 44 -10.11 -20.70 14.62
N ARG A 45 -9.87 -21.68 13.73
CA ARG A 45 -10.89 -22.20 12.81
C ARG A 45 -12.08 -22.83 13.54
N PHE A 46 -11.81 -23.56 14.62
CA PHE A 46 -12.85 -24.21 15.42
C PHE A 46 -13.75 -23.20 16.14
N PHE A 47 -13.17 -22.19 16.80
CA PHE A 47 -13.93 -21.12 17.48
C PHE A 47 -14.66 -20.18 16.52
N GLY A 48 -14.19 -20.03 15.27
CA GLY A 48 -14.83 -19.18 14.25
C GLY A 48 -16.08 -19.79 13.59
N THR A 49 -16.41 -21.06 13.89
CA THR A 49 -17.53 -21.77 13.26
C THR A 49 -18.73 -21.81 14.22
N PRO A 50 -19.98 -21.58 13.77
CA PRO A 50 -21.19 -21.66 14.62
C PRO A 50 -21.39 -23.04 15.28
N THR A 51 -20.72 -24.08 14.78
CA THR A 51 -20.70 -25.43 15.33
C THR A 51 -20.18 -25.49 16.76
N PHE A 52 -19.23 -24.62 17.16
CA PHE A 52 -18.72 -24.60 18.54
C PHE A 52 -19.80 -24.23 19.54
N LEU A 53 -20.57 -23.17 19.25
CA LEU A 53 -21.69 -22.73 20.09
C LEU A 53 -22.74 -23.84 20.23
N GLY A 54 -23.11 -24.49 19.12
CA GLY A 54 -24.05 -25.61 19.13
C GLY A 54 -23.58 -26.80 19.98
N ALA A 55 -22.31 -27.20 19.84
CA ALA A 55 -21.73 -28.29 20.62
C ALA A 55 -21.67 -27.95 22.12
N GLN A 56 -21.26 -26.73 22.48
CA GLN A 56 -21.22 -26.25 23.87
C GLN A 56 -22.62 -26.28 24.51
N THR A 57 -23.63 -25.76 23.81
CA THR A 57 -25.02 -25.77 24.30
C THR A 57 -25.56 -27.19 24.46
N LEU A 58 -25.24 -28.09 23.53
CA LEU A 58 -25.64 -29.50 23.61
C LEU A 58 -25.04 -30.19 24.85
N ILE A 59 -23.73 -29.99 25.09
CA ILE A 59 -23.04 -30.58 26.25
C ILE A 59 -23.67 -30.09 27.57
N VAL A 60 -23.88 -28.78 27.69
CA VAL A 60 -24.51 -28.16 28.87
C VAL A 60 -25.96 -28.67 29.04
N GLY A 61 -26.71 -28.77 27.95
CA GLY A 61 -28.08 -29.28 27.96
C GLY A 61 -28.15 -30.75 28.41
N ILE A 62 -27.29 -31.61 27.88
CA ILE A 62 -27.19 -33.02 28.28
C ILE A 62 -26.83 -33.12 29.78
N TRP A 63 -25.89 -32.31 30.25
CA TRP A 63 -25.49 -32.27 31.66
C TRP A 63 -26.66 -31.92 32.58
N ILE A 64 -27.43 -30.89 32.23
CA ILE A 64 -28.62 -30.48 32.99
C ILE A 64 -29.66 -31.62 32.98
N ILE A 65 -29.95 -32.22 31.82
CA ILE A 65 -30.94 -33.30 31.70
C ILE A 65 -30.54 -34.52 32.54
N LEU A 66 -29.27 -34.95 32.51
CA LEU A 66 -28.77 -36.08 33.30
C LEU A 66 -28.85 -35.82 34.82
N ASN A 67 -28.58 -34.60 35.27
CA ASN A 67 -28.69 -34.24 36.70
C ASN A 67 -30.15 -34.10 37.15
N VAL A 68 -31.03 -33.51 36.33
CA VAL A 68 -32.46 -33.34 36.65
C VAL A 68 -33.22 -34.67 36.65
N THR A 69 -32.84 -35.62 35.79
CA THR A 69 -33.47 -36.95 35.72
C THR A 69 -33.09 -37.87 36.89
N GLY A 70 -32.25 -37.41 37.83
CA GLY A 70 -31.94 -38.13 39.06
C GLY A 70 -31.12 -39.42 38.87
N VAL A 71 -30.57 -39.63 37.67
CA VAL A 71 -29.73 -40.80 37.34
C VAL A 71 -28.39 -40.73 38.08
N THR A 72 -27.93 -39.52 38.42
CA THR A 72 -26.72 -39.29 39.20
C THR A 72 -26.87 -38.01 40.04
N THR A 73 -26.86 -38.13 41.36
CA THR A 73 -27.01 -36.99 42.31
C THR A 73 -25.67 -36.26 42.50
N PHE A 74 -25.00 -35.90 41.40
CA PHE A 74 -23.70 -35.22 41.47
C PHE A 74 -23.82 -33.69 41.61
N ASP A 75 -24.92 -33.07 41.14
CA ASP A 75 -25.13 -31.61 41.23
C ASP A 75 -26.62 -31.25 41.42
N VAL A 76 -27.11 -31.32 42.68
CA VAL A 76 -28.48 -30.97 43.07
C VAL A 76 -28.67 -29.45 43.02
N TYR A 77 -29.89 -28.97 42.72
CA TYR A 77 -30.25 -27.55 42.69
C TYR A 77 -29.66 -26.80 43.92
N PRO A 78 -28.83 -25.74 43.74
CA PRO A 78 -28.64 -24.91 42.55
C PRO A 78 -27.28 -25.16 41.86
N PHE A 79 -27.14 -26.26 41.09
CA PHE A 79 -26.01 -26.59 40.18
C PHE A 79 -24.68 -25.86 40.46
N ILE A 80 -24.12 -26.08 41.66
CA ILE A 80 -22.99 -25.27 42.17
C ILE A 80 -21.73 -25.56 41.36
N LEU A 81 -21.56 -26.81 40.90
CA LEU A 81 -20.39 -27.22 40.13
C LEU A 81 -20.44 -26.66 38.72
N LEU A 82 -21.62 -26.66 38.08
CA LEU A 82 -21.81 -26.02 36.78
C LEU A 82 -21.50 -24.53 36.86
N ASN A 83 -22.04 -23.83 37.86
CA ASN A 83 -21.80 -22.41 38.04
C ASN A 83 -20.31 -22.11 38.32
N LEU A 84 -19.65 -22.95 39.13
CA LEU A 84 -18.22 -22.84 39.40
C LEU A 84 -17.38 -23.07 38.14
N ALA A 85 -17.74 -24.05 37.32
CA ALA A 85 -17.07 -24.35 36.05
C ALA A 85 -17.19 -23.19 35.05
N PHE A 86 -18.38 -22.62 34.89
CA PHE A 86 -18.58 -21.43 34.04
C PHE A 86 -17.82 -20.20 34.57
N SER A 87 -17.82 -20.00 35.90
CA SER A 87 -17.08 -18.91 36.53
C SER A 87 -15.58 -19.04 36.27
N LEU A 88 -15.03 -20.24 36.41
CA LEU A 88 -13.64 -20.54 36.10
C LEU A 88 -13.34 -20.38 34.60
N GLN A 89 -14.24 -20.85 33.73
CA GLN A 89 -14.12 -20.71 32.28
C GLN A 89 -14.02 -19.24 31.88
N ALA A 90 -14.89 -18.38 32.42
CA ALA A 90 -14.84 -16.93 32.19
C ALA A 90 -13.56 -16.30 32.74
N ALA A 91 -13.16 -16.68 33.96
CA ALA A 91 -11.96 -16.15 34.61
C ALA A 91 -10.67 -16.48 33.85
N TYR A 92 -10.58 -17.65 33.22
CA TYR A 92 -9.42 -18.04 32.39
C TYR A 92 -9.52 -17.51 30.95
N ALA A 93 -10.73 -17.36 30.41
CA ALA A 93 -10.94 -16.78 29.09
C ALA A 93 -10.50 -15.32 29.03
N ALA A 94 -10.81 -14.51 30.03
CA ALA A 94 -10.48 -13.08 30.06
C ALA A 94 -8.97 -12.77 29.82
N PRO A 95 -8.01 -13.35 30.56
CA PRO A 95 -6.59 -13.10 30.33
C PRO A 95 -6.08 -13.70 29.01
N LEU A 96 -6.61 -14.83 28.55
CA LEU A 96 -6.27 -15.40 27.25
C LEU A 96 -6.74 -14.50 26.10
N ILE A 97 -7.96 -13.97 26.19
CA ILE A 97 -8.51 -13.02 25.23
C ILE A 97 -7.67 -11.75 25.23
N LEU A 98 -7.29 -11.23 26.41
CA LEU A 98 -6.44 -10.05 26.52
C LEU A 98 -5.06 -10.28 25.88
N LEU A 99 -4.46 -11.46 26.07
CA LEU A 99 -3.20 -11.79 25.43
C LEU A 99 -3.34 -11.93 23.90
N ALA A 100 -4.43 -12.51 23.43
CA ALA A 100 -4.73 -12.57 22.00
C ALA A 100 -4.93 -11.16 21.41
N GLN A 101 -5.65 -10.29 22.13
CA GLN A 101 -5.90 -8.91 21.73
C GLN A 101 -4.64 -8.05 21.72
N THR A 102 -3.78 -8.14 22.75
CA THR A 102 -2.51 -7.37 22.78
C THR A 102 -1.58 -7.79 21.64
N ARG A 103 -1.52 -9.08 21.30
CA ARG A 103 -0.76 -9.58 20.15
C ARG A 103 -1.38 -9.14 18.82
N GLN A 104 -2.71 -9.15 18.71
CA GLN A 104 -3.40 -8.67 17.52
C GLN A 104 -3.14 -7.17 17.32
N ALA A 105 -3.29 -6.36 18.36
CA ALA A 105 -3.04 -4.91 18.31
C ALA A 105 -1.58 -4.57 17.94
N ALA A 106 -0.60 -5.34 18.42
CA ALA A 106 0.80 -5.16 18.01
C ALA A 106 1.02 -5.41 16.51
N ARG A 107 0.31 -6.39 15.92
CA ARG A 107 0.36 -6.65 14.48
C ARG A 107 -0.33 -5.56 13.68
N ASP A 108 -1.54 -5.20 14.08
CA ASP A 108 -2.32 -4.17 13.39
C ASP A 108 -1.55 -2.85 13.38
N LYS A 109 -0.87 -2.52 14.48
CA LYS A 109 0.03 -1.36 14.56
C LYS A 109 1.21 -1.48 13.57
N ALA A 110 1.90 -2.61 13.55
CA ALA A 110 3.03 -2.82 12.64
C ALA A 110 2.64 -2.79 11.16
N GLN A 111 1.48 -3.35 10.81
CA GLN A 111 0.93 -3.27 9.45
C GLN A 111 0.57 -1.82 9.09
N SER A 112 -0.09 -1.10 9.99
CA SER A 112 -0.42 0.31 9.80
C SER A 112 0.82 1.20 9.62
N GLU A 113 1.89 0.96 10.38
CA GLU A 113 3.17 1.67 10.23
C GLU A 113 3.83 1.39 8.86
N ALA A 114 3.88 0.12 8.43
CA ALA A 114 4.41 -0.24 7.12
C ALA A 114 3.61 0.42 5.97
N ASP A 115 2.28 0.43 6.08
CA ASP A 115 1.39 1.07 5.11
C ASP A 115 1.53 2.59 5.10
N ALA A 116 1.77 3.22 6.25
CA ALA A 116 2.05 4.65 6.34
C ALA A 116 3.35 5.01 5.63
N LEU A 117 4.44 4.27 5.91
CA LEU A 117 5.74 4.47 5.24
C LEU A 117 5.65 4.22 3.73
N HIS A 118 4.88 3.21 3.31
CA HIS A 118 4.66 2.94 1.90
C HIS A 118 3.93 4.10 1.21
N ARG A 119 2.87 4.64 1.84
CA ARG A 119 2.13 5.79 1.32
C ARG A 119 2.99 7.04 1.23
N GLU A 120 3.82 7.32 2.22
CA GLU A 120 4.75 8.45 2.19
C GLU A 120 5.76 8.31 1.05
N ALA A 121 6.35 7.11 0.87
CA ALA A 121 7.29 6.87 -0.24
C ALA A 121 6.64 7.05 -1.62
N LEU A 122 5.38 6.61 -1.78
CA LEU A 122 4.61 6.85 -3.00
C LEU A 122 4.31 8.33 -3.21
N ALA A 123 3.97 9.07 -2.15
CA ALA A 123 3.71 10.50 -2.21
C ALA A 123 4.95 11.26 -2.69
N VAL A 124 6.13 10.98 -2.13
CA VAL A 124 7.40 11.58 -2.56
C VAL A 124 7.68 11.27 -4.03
N ALA A 125 7.60 10.01 -4.44
CA ALA A 125 7.83 9.62 -5.83
C ALA A 125 6.84 10.30 -6.81
N ASN A 126 5.58 10.50 -6.40
CA ASN A 126 4.61 11.22 -7.19
C ASN A 126 4.94 12.72 -7.30
N THR A 127 5.39 13.36 -6.21
CA THR A 127 5.83 14.77 -6.26
C THR A 127 7.04 14.96 -7.16
N GLU A 128 8.01 14.04 -7.12
CA GLU A 128 9.18 14.07 -8.00
C GLU A 128 8.77 13.91 -9.48
N ARG A 129 7.84 12.99 -9.78
CA ARG A 129 7.30 12.82 -11.14
C ARG A 129 6.56 14.06 -11.63
N GLN A 130 5.78 14.71 -10.76
CA GLN A 130 5.10 15.96 -11.11
C GLN A 130 6.11 17.09 -11.39
N ALA A 131 7.17 17.21 -10.58
CA ALA A 131 8.22 18.18 -10.81
C ALA A 131 8.96 17.94 -12.13
N GLN A 132 9.29 16.68 -12.44
CA GLN A 132 9.89 16.30 -13.73
C GLN A 132 8.94 16.60 -14.90
N ALA A 133 7.65 16.27 -14.77
CA ALA A 133 6.65 16.58 -15.80
C ALA A 133 6.52 18.09 -16.04
N ALA A 134 6.56 18.90 -14.98
CA ALA A 134 6.53 20.36 -15.07
C ALA A 134 7.78 20.91 -15.78
N GLN A 135 8.97 20.38 -15.49
CA GLN A 135 10.21 20.74 -16.19
C GLN A 135 10.14 20.39 -17.67
N ASN A 136 9.69 19.18 -18.01
CA ASN A 136 9.52 18.75 -19.39
C ASN A 136 8.52 19.63 -20.13
N SER A 137 7.40 19.99 -19.49
CA SER A 137 6.41 20.90 -20.05
C SER A 137 7.00 22.29 -20.31
N ALA A 138 7.83 22.81 -19.42
CA ALA A 138 8.49 24.10 -19.61
C ALA A 138 9.48 24.08 -20.79
N GLN A 139 10.24 22.98 -20.94
CA GLN A 139 11.14 22.79 -22.09
C GLN A 139 10.36 22.73 -23.42
N LEU A 140 9.23 22.02 -23.46
CA LEU A 140 8.37 21.97 -24.65
C LEU A 140 7.86 23.36 -25.03
N LEU A 141 7.42 24.16 -24.07
CA LEU A 141 6.99 25.54 -24.31
C LEU A 141 8.14 26.40 -24.88
N ALA A 142 9.35 26.27 -24.34
CA ALA A 142 10.52 26.99 -24.86
C ALA A 142 10.86 26.59 -26.31
N LEU A 143 10.76 25.30 -26.65
CA LEU A 143 10.96 24.83 -28.02
C LEU A 143 9.88 25.34 -28.98
N LEU A 144 8.62 25.41 -28.52
CA LEU A 144 7.53 25.99 -29.31
C LEU A 144 7.74 27.48 -29.58
N GLU A 145 8.20 28.24 -28.57
CA GLU A 145 8.54 29.65 -28.72
C GLU A 145 9.69 29.85 -29.73
N GLN A 146 10.74 29.03 -29.65
CA GLN A 146 11.85 29.07 -30.62
C GLN A 146 11.39 28.77 -32.05
N ASN A 147 10.55 27.74 -32.25
CA ASN A 147 9.98 27.45 -33.57
C ASN A 147 9.14 28.61 -34.11
N THR A 148 8.39 29.28 -33.23
CA THR A 148 7.59 30.45 -33.59
C THR A 148 8.49 31.59 -34.05
N ARG A 149 9.56 31.89 -33.31
CA ARG A 149 10.56 32.91 -33.70
C ARG A 149 11.26 32.58 -35.01
N LEU A 150 11.68 31.33 -35.22
CA LEU A 150 12.29 30.90 -36.49
C LEU A 150 11.32 31.10 -37.66
N THR A 151 10.03 30.82 -37.46
CA THR A 151 8.99 31.04 -38.47
C THR A 151 8.82 32.53 -38.78
N GLU A 152 8.82 33.40 -37.77
CA GLU A 152 8.76 34.85 -37.95
C GLU A 152 9.99 35.40 -38.70
N MET A 153 11.19 34.98 -38.31
CA MET A 153 12.43 35.37 -39.00
C MET A 153 12.43 34.92 -40.45
N THR A 154 11.94 33.70 -40.73
CA THR A 154 11.82 33.18 -42.09
C THR A 154 10.84 34.03 -42.92
N LYS A 155 9.72 34.43 -42.33
CA LYS A 155 8.74 35.34 -42.96
C LYS A 155 9.38 36.69 -43.27
N GLU A 156 10.09 37.29 -42.31
CA GLU A 156 10.76 38.59 -42.49
C GLU A 156 11.83 38.54 -43.60
N LEU A 157 12.67 37.49 -43.61
CA LEU A 157 13.67 37.30 -44.66
C LEU A 157 13.02 37.15 -46.04
N THR A 158 11.92 36.41 -46.13
CA THR A 158 11.18 36.23 -47.39
C THR A 158 10.61 37.55 -47.89
N GLU A 159 10.05 38.36 -46.99
CA GLU A 159 9.51 39.68 -47.31
C GLU A 159 10.61 40.64 -47.78
N ARG A 160 11.77 40.65 -47.12
CA ARG A 160 12.94 41.45 -47.55
C ARG A 160 13.47 41.02 -48.92
N ILE A 161 13.60 39.71 -49.18
CA ILE A 161 14.02 39.20 -50.49
C ILE A 161 13.00 39.60 -51.57
N GLY A 162 11.69 39.53 -51.26
CA GLY A 162 10.64 39.98 -52.15
C GLY A 162 10.76 41.46 -52.51
N ASN A 163 10.97 42.32 -51.52
CA ASN A 163 11.15 43.76 -51.72
C ASN A 163 12.42 44.08 -52.53
N LEU A 164 13.57 43.48 -52.17
CA LEU A 164 14.82 43.65 -52.93
C LEU A 164 14.68 43.18 -54.39
N THR A 165 14.00 42.05 -54.61
CA THR A 165 13.77 41.53 -55.97
C THR A 165 12.87 42.47 -56.78
N SER A 166 11.84 43.03 -56.15
CA SER A 166 10.95 44.01 -56.77
C SER A 166 11.70 45.30 -57.12
N GLU A 167 12.53 45.82 -56.22
CA GLU A 167 13.38 46.99 -56.47
C GLU A 167 14.37 46.74 -57.61
N MET A 168 15.07 45.60 -57.61
CA MET A 168 15.96 45.24 -58.72
C MET A 168 15.21 45.14 -60.05
N HIS A 169 14.02 44.52 -60.05
CA HIS A 169 13.21 44.40 -61.26
C HIS A 169 12.74 45.76 -61.77
N GLN A 170 12.32 46.67 -60.88
CA GLN A 170 11.97 48.05 -61.25
C GLN A 170 13.17 48.82 -61.83
N HIS A 171 14.36 48.69 -61.23
CA HIS A 171 15.56 49.35 -61.74
C HIS A 171 15.94 48.85 -63.14
N PHE A 172 15.83 47.53 -63.37
CA PHE A 172 16.05 46.94 -64.70
C PHE A 172 15.08 47.45 -65.76
N LEU A 173 13.80 47.62 -65.41
CA LEU A 173 12.79 48.16 -66.31
C LEU A 173 13.02 49.66 -66.61
N GLN A 174 13.48 50.44 -65.62
CA GLN A 174 13.85 51.85 -65.82
C GLN A 174 15.08 52.01 -66.71
N ASP A 175 16.10 51.16 -66.53
CA ASP A 175 17.30 51.17 -67.39
C ASP A 175 16.97 50.77 -68.83
N GLN A 176 16.01 49.86 -69.04
CA GLN A 176 15.54 49.50 -70.39
C GLN A 176 14.73 50.61 -71.09
N GLN A 177 14.00 51.45 -70.34
CA GLN A 177 13.26 52.59 -70.91
C GLN A 177 14.14 53.81 -71.27
N ARG A 178 15.41 53.81 -70.83
CA ARG A 178 16.38 54.89 -71.09
C ARG A 178 17.31 54.65 -72.30
N SER A 179 17.22 53.50 -72.96
CA SER A 179 17.86 53.20 -74.25
C SER A 179 16.84 53.22 -75.38
#